data_AF-A0A9E5EV17-F1
#
_entry.id   AF-A0A9E5EV17-F1
#
_cell.length_a   1.000
_cell.length_b   1.000
_cell.length_c   1.000
_cell.angle_alpha   90.00
_cell.angle_beta   90.00
_cell.angle_gamma   90.00
#
_symmetry.space_group_name_H-M   'P 1'
#
loop_
_entity.id
_entity.type
_entity.pdbx_description
1 polymer ?
#
loop_
_entity_poly.entity_id
_entity_poly.type
_entity_poly.pdbx_seq_one_letter_code
_entity_poly.pdbx_strand_id
1 'polypeptide(L)'
;MPISADSFYQKTKVAVEEGRLDEALQAIRVQKAPVNSKTRELIFTLANALAYRADRHLDLDNEDAAWIDLASAESLRSNLPRLEKLRSTLTKLMVSRAQNYLKDGALRQCEEVLGKLRDRNGASSELSTLVATCVMWIEGREFAEGGEFQPAIASLERVRRRLTGSDMGVIREIEMLSKKKDEFESLKPEFNDAITRRDAPRIIELANQLLLIAPREHTIKRIRNASLRGIEGIPNALRNIEILEIADASPSKVFDDSAFFLWIDGFAGYLVLLDDKVSIGHAGSENSVNLPWVADIGRVHASLIRQKEGFAIEPHLTVSIEGNKVTETSILDEDTVIRLGDTCEINFKLPYRGSLTALLLPVSHHRPPVPVDGIILLSQTLILWDNEASHIRIPGLDKKIVIYRTPQGLNIKSEGITVVAGKKLTGPGLLPNNALVISGPVTFSLEPAPARIGM
;
A
#
# COMPACT_ATOMS: atom_id res chain seq x y z
N MET A 1 -4.51 -48.78 7.30
CA MET A 1 -5.55 -49.62 6.65
C MET A 1 -6.71 -48.72 6.26
N PRO A 2 -7.27 -48.80 5.04
CA PRO A 2 -8.46 -48.03 4.70
C PRO A 2 -9.60 -48.48 5.62
N ILE A 3 -10.14 -47.54 6.39
CA ILE A 3 -11.30 -47.77 7.25
C ILE A 3 -12.44 -48.24 6.34
N SER A 4 -13.09 -49.37 6.67
CA SER A 4 -14.25 -49.81 5.89
C SER A 4 -15.35 -48.74 5.94
N ALA A 5 -16.09 -48.57 4.85
CA ALA A 5 -17.14 -47.56 4.75
C ALA A 5 -18.17 -47.64 5.90
N ASP A 6 -18.45 -48.84 6.40
CA ASP A 6 -19.35 -49.08 7.54
C ASP A 6 -18.72 -48.69 8.89
N SER A 7 -17.43 -48.96 9.10
CA SER A 7 -16.72 -48.55 10.32
C SER A 7 -16.61 -47.04 10.41
N PHE A 8 -16.37 -46.38 9.26
CA PHE A 8 -16.43 -44.93 9.16
C PHE A 8 -17.81 -44.39 9.55
N TYR A 9 -18.86 -44.90 8.90
CA TYR A 9 -20.23 -44.43 9.10
C TYR A 9 -20.66 -44.53 10.57
N GLN A 10 -20.41 -45.68 11.23
CA GLN A 10 -20.77 -45.87 12.63
C GLN A 10 -19.99 -44.94 13.57
N LYS A 11 -18.68 -44.77 13.36
CA LYS A 11 -17.87 -43.86 14.19
C LYS A 11 -18.34 -42.40 14.06
N THR A 12 -18.58 -41.94 12.84
CA THR A 12 -19.04 -40.57 12.61
C THR A 12 -20.46 -40.37 13.14
N LYS A 13 -21.35 -41.36 13.00
CA LYS A 13 -22.70 -41.32 13.59
C LYS A 13 -22.67 -41.17 15.11
N VAL A 14 -21.89 -42.01 15.80
CA VAL A 14 -21.74 -41.93 17.27
C VAL A 14 -21.18 -40.58 17.70
N ALA A 15 -20.18 -40.04 16.98
CA ALA A 15 -19.64 -38.72 17.28
C ALA A 15 -20.70 -37.59 17.16
N VAL A 16 -21.60 -37.67 16.17
CA VAL A 16 -22.73 -36.71 16.05
C VAL A 16 -23.72 -36.86 17.20
N GLU A 17 -24.10 -38.10 17.55
CA GLU A 17 -25.04 -38.39 18.64
C GLU A 17 -24.51 -37.95 20.01
N GLU A 18 -23.20 -38.05 20.23
CA GLU A 18 -22.53 -37.63 21.47
C GLU A 18 -22.13 -36.14 21.46
N GLY A 19 -22.49 -35.39 20.41
CA GLY A 19 -22.25 -33.95 20.31
C GLY A 19 -20.78 -33.57 20.02
N ARG A 20 -19.92 -34.53 19.65
CA ARG A 20 -18.54 -34.28 19.20
C ARG A 20 -18.52 -33.89 17.72
N LEU A 21 -19.11 -32.73 17.44
CA LEU A 21 -19.37 -32.27 16.07
C LEU A 21 -18.09 -31.99 15.26
N ASP A 22 -17.04 -31.51 15.91
CA ASP A 22 -15.77 -31.19 15.24
C ASP A 22 -15.02 -32.46 14.80
N GLU A 23 -15.05 -33.51 15.61
CA GLU A 23 -14.54 -34.84 15.26
C GLU A 23 -15.33 -35.43 14.08
N ALA A 24 -16.66 -35.31 14.12
CA ALA A 24 -17.53 -35.78 13.04
C ALA A 24 -17.27 -35.01 11.72
N LEU A 25 -17.12 -33.69 11.79
CA LEU A 25 -16.80 -32.85 10.63
C LEU A 25 -15.44 -33.22 10.03
N GLN A 26 -14.42 -33.40 10.86
CA GLN A 26 -13.09 -33.79 10.39
C GLN A 26 -13.11 -35.18 9.74
N ALA A 27 -13.85 -36.13 10.33
CA ALA A 27 -14.02 -37.45 9.73
C ALA A 27 -14.61 -37.35 8.31
N ILE A 28 -15.67 -36.56 8.12
CA ILE A 28 -16.31 -36.35 6.81
C ILE A 28 -15.35 -35.69 5.81
N ARG A 29 -14.58 -34.67 6.23
CA ARG A 29 -13.62 -33.96 5.35
C ARG A 29 -12.50 -34.87 4.84
N VAL A 30 -12.05 -35.82 5.64
CA VAL A 30 -10.95 -36.73 5.31
C VAL A 30 -11.42 -37.94 4.47
N GLN A 31 -12.74 -38.18 4.39
CA GLN A 31 -13.28 -39.32 3.68
C GLN A 31 -13.08 -39.20 2.15
N LYS A 32 -12.45 -40.21 1.54
CA LYS A 32 -12.27 -40.32 0.07
C LYS A 32 -13.32 -41.19 -0.64
N ALA A 33 -14.21 -41.84 0.11
CA ALA A 33 -15.17 -42.81 -0.40
C ALA A 33 -16.43 -42.13 -1.01
N PRO A 34 -17.09 -42.75 -1.99
CA PRO A 34 -18.27 -42.19 -2.65
C PRO A 34 -19.46 -42.05 -1.69
N VAL A 35 -20.14 -40.90 -1.79
CA VAL A 35 -21.27 -40.52 -0.93
C VAL A 35 -22.51 -41.38 -1.23
N ASN A 36 -22.83 -42.32 -0.36
CA ASN A 36 -24.08 -43.11 -0.40
C ASN A 36 -25.23 -42.39 0.34
N SER A 37 -26.46 -42.91 0.23
CA SER A 37 -27.65 -42.31 0.87
C SER A 37 -27.51 -42.11 2.38
N LYS A 38 -26.97 -43.10 3.09
CA LYS A 38 -26.70 -43.04 4.54
C LYS A 38 -25.71 -41.94 4.90
N THR A 39 -24.68 -41.74 4.09
CA THR A 39 -23.68 -40.67 4.31
C THR A 39 -24.30 -39.29 4.06
N ARG A 40 -25.22 -39.14 3.09
CA ARG A 40 -25.96 -37.87 2.90
C ARG A 40 -26.85 -37.54 4.09
N GLU A 41 -27.54 -38.53 4.64
CA GLU A 41 -28.35 -38.36 5.84
C GLU A 41 -27.49 -37.93 7.03
N LEU A 42 -26.32 -38.55 7.21
CA LEU A 42 -25.38 -38.17 8.26
C LEU A 42 -24.81 -36.75 8.09
N ILE A 43 -24.46 -36.36 6.86
CA ILE A 43 -24.04 -35.00 6.52
C ILE A 43 -25.15 -33.99 6.87
N PHE A 44 -26.40 -34.31 6.54
CA PHE A 44 -27.55 -33.47 6.84
C PHE A 44 -27.79 -33.35 8.36
N THR A 45 -27.66 -34.43 9.11
CA THR A 45 -27.79 -34.44 10.58
C THR A 45 -26.68 -33.62 11.23
N LEU A 46 -25.42 -33.78 10.80
CA LEU A 46 -24.31 -32.99 11.30
C LEU A 46 -24.49 -31.50 10.99
N ALA A 47 -24.88 -31.14 9.77
CA ALA A 47 -25.10 -29.76 9.39
C ALA A 47 -26.22 -29.11 10.23
N ASN A 48 -27.31 -29.84 10.52
CA ASN A 48 -28.34 -29.37 11.45
C ASN A 48 -27.80 -29.21 12.88
N ALA A 49 -27.02 -30.17 13.38
CA ALA A 49 -26.45 -30.09 14.72
C ALA A 49 -25.50 -28.89 14.89
N LEU A 50 -24.67 -28.61 13.88
CA LEU A 50 -23.82 -27.42 13.82
C LEU A 50 -24.66 -26.13 13.80
N ALA A 51 -25.74 -26.09 13.02
CA ALA A 51 -26.65 -24.94 13.01
C ALA A 51 -27.31 -24.70 14.38
N TYR A 52 -27.72 -25.75 15.09
CA TYR A 52 -28.22 -25.63 16.47
C TYR A 52 -27.15 -25.16 17.46
N ARG A 53 -25.90 -25.60 17.31
CA ARG A 53 -24.79 -25.13 18.14
C ARG A 53 -24.50 -23.65 17.89
N ALA A 54 -24.55 -23.21 16.63
CA ALA A 54 -24.45 -21.80 16.26
C ALA A 54 -25.55 -20.93 16.88
N ASP A 55 -26.80 -21.39 16.88
CA ASP A 55 -27.90 -20.67 17.55
C ASP A 55 -27.63 -20.52 19.05
N ARG A 56 -27.12 -21.57 19.72
CA ARG A 56 -26.73 -21.45 21.14
C ARG A 56 -25.57 -20.49 21.36
N HIS A 57 -24.63 -20.41 20.41
CA HIS A 57 -23.58 -19.41 20.47
C HIS A 57 -24.13 -17.98 20.36
N LEU A 58 -25.17 -17.76 19.54
CA LEU A 58 -25.87 -16.48 19.48
C LEU A 58 -26.60 -16.14 20.79
N ASP A 59 -27.26 -17.11 21.43
CA ASP A 59 -27.92 -16.91 22.73
C ASP A 59 -26.92 -16.51 23.85
N LEU A 60 -25.64 -16.85 23.67
CA LEU A 60 -24.54 -16.54 24.58
C LEU A 60 -23.70 -15.34 24.11
N ASP A 61 -24.20 -14.54 23.16
CA ASP A 61 -23.50 -13.40 22.55
C ASP A 61 -22.12 -13.72 21.93
N ASN A 62 -21.87 -14.99 21.61
CA ASN A 62 -20.62 -15.45 21.00
C ASN A 62 -20.76 -15.56 19.47
N GLU A 63 -20.83 -14.40 18.81
CA GLU A 63 -21.02 -14.30 17.36
C GLU A 63 -19.92 -15.00 16.54
N ASP A 64 -18.66 -14.92 16.97
CA ASP A 64 -17.55 -15.51 16.22
C ASP A 64 -17.62 -17.05 16.21
N ALA A 65 -17.98 -17.66 17.34
CA ALA A 65 -18.23 -19.11 17.40
C ALA A 65 -19.45 -19.50 16.54
N ALA A 66 -20.51 -18.69 16.54
CA ALA A 66 -21.67 -18.93 15.68
C ALA A 66 -21.32 -18.88 14.18
N TRP A 67 -20.45 -17.96 13.76
CA TRP A 67 -19.95 -17.90 12.38
C TRP A 67 -19.08 -19.11 12.00
N ILE A 68 -18.25 -19.60 12.91
CA ILE A 68 -17.42 -20.81 12.70
C ILE A 68 -18.31 -22.03 12.45
N ASP A 69 -19.36 -22.18 13.25
CA ASP A 69 -20.31 -23.30 13.12
C ASP A 69 -21.16 -23.20 11.86
N LEU A 70 -21.61 -21.99 11.49
CA LEU A 70 -22.30 -21.75 10.23
C LEU A 70 -21.40 -22.12 9.03
N ALA A 71 -20.17 -21.63 8.98
CA ALA A 71 -19.23 -21.92 7.91
C ALA A 71 -18.90 -23.42 7.81
N SER A 72 -18.79 -24.08 8.98
CA SER A 72 -18.61 -25.53 9.07
C SER A 72 -19.81 -26.29 8.49
N ALA A 73 -21.03 -25.88 8.84
CA ALA A 73 -22.26 -26.48 8.31
C ALA A 73 -22.43 -26.26 6.80
N GLU A 74 -22.09 -25.08 6.28
CA GLU A 74 -22.17 -24.79 4.84
C GLU A 74 -21.10 -25.52 4.03
N SER A 75 -19.92 -25.77 4.61
CA SER A 75 -18.86 -26.54 3.95
C SER A 75 -19.31 -27.97 3.61
N LEU A 76 -20.33 -28.47 4.31
CA LEU A 76 -20.95 -29.77 4.06
C LEU A 76 -21.91 -29.77 2.85
N ARG A 77 -22.15 -28.61 2.21
CA ARG A 77 -23.02 -28.41 1.03
C ARG A 77 -24.44 -28.96 1.21
N SER A 78 -24.95 -28.94 2.44
CA SER A 78 -26.33 -29.31 2.75
C SER A 78 -27.28 -28.16 2.37
N ASN A 79 -28.34 -28.45 1.63
CA ASN A 79 -29.37 -27.45 1.29
C ASN A 79 -30.39 -27.32 2.44
N LEU A 80 -29.99 -26.60 3.50
CA LEU A 80 -30.78 -26.40 4.71
C LEU A 80 -31.30 -24.96 4.79
N PRO A 81 -32.63 -24.72 4.74
CA PRO A 81 -33.20 -23.37 4.89
C PRO A 81 -32.80 -22.65 6.20
N ARG A 82 -32.48 -23.43 7.24
CA ARG A 82 -31.99 -22.90 8.52
C ARG A 82 -30.65 -22.18 8.39
N LEU A 83 -29.75 -22.66 7.53
CA LEU A 83 -28.43 -22.05 7.33
C LEU A 83 -28.56 -20.67 6.69
N GLU A 84 -29.43 -20.51 5.70
CA GLU A 84 -29.73 -19.21 5.09
C GLU A 84 -30.33 -18.23 6.12
N LYS A 85 -31.26 -18.70 6.96
CA LYS A 85 -31.84 -17.88 8.02
C LYS A 85 -30.78 -17.46 9.05
N LEU A 86 -29.93 -18.39 9.50
CA LEU A 86 -28.85 -18.13 10.44
C LEU A 86 -27.83 -17.13 9.88
N ARG A 87 -27.40 -17.32 8.63
CA ARG A 87 -26.55 -16.39 7.89
C ARG A 87 -27.17 -14.99 7.82
N SER A 88 -28.46 -14.90 7.49
CA SER A 88 -29.18 -13.62 7.44
C SER A 88 -29.17 -12.91 8.80
N THR A 89 -29.44 -13.65 9.89
CA THR A 89 -29.42 -13.11 11.26
C THR A 89 -28.03 -12.61 11.64
N LEU A 90 -26.99 -13.43 11.48
CA LEU A 90 -25.60 -13.07 11.80
C LEU A 90 -25.12 -11.86 11.00
N THR A 91 -25.50 -11.80 9.71
CA THR A 91 -25.17 -10.65 8.86
C THR A 91 -25.81 -9.38 9.38
N LYS A 92 -27.11 -9.40 9.72
CA LYS A 92 -27.84 -8.24 10.26
C LYS A 92 -27.22 -7.74 11.57
N LEU A 93 -26.80 -8.65 12.45
CA LEU A 93 -26.12 -8.30 13.70
C LEU A 93 -24.81 -7.56 13.44
N MET A 94 -23.93 -8.10 12.58
CA MET A 94 -22.66 -7.45 12.28
C MET A 94 -22.84 -6.11 11.53
N VAL A 95 -23.82 -6.00 10.63
CA VAL A 95 -24.17 -4.73 9.96
C VAL A 95 -24.60 -3.69 10.99
N SER A 96 -25.50 -4.06 11.91
CA SER A 96 -25.96 -3.16 12.99
C SER A 96 -24.80 -2.72 13.89
N ARG A 97 -23.88 -3.62 14.23
CA ARG A 97 -22.67 -3.33 14.99
C ARG A 97 -21.74 -2.35 14.27
N ALA A 98 -21.47 -2.59 12.98
CA ALA A 98 -20.67 -1.68 12.16
C ALA A 98 -21.31 -0.28 12.07
N GLN A 99 -22.63 -0.22 11.90
CA GLN A 99 -23.39 1.04 11.93
C GLN A 99 -23.24 1.76 13.28
N ASN A 100 -23.32 1.05 14.40
CA ASN A 100 -23.18 1.67 15.72
C ASN A 100 -21.76 2.20 15.95
N TYR A 101 -20.72 1.43 15.62
CA TYR A 101 -19.34 1.92 15.68
C TYR A 101 -19.12 3.16 14.81
N LEU A 102 -19.72 3.17 13.62
CA LEU A 102 -19.64 4.33 12.74
C LEU A 102 -20.35 5.56 13.34
N LYS A 103 -21.56 5.39 13.89
CA LYS A 103 -22.31 6.47 14.58
C LYS A 103 -21.54 7.04 15.77
N ASP A 104 -20.79 6.20 16.47
CA ASP A 104 -20.00 6.60 17.64
C ASP A 104 -18.63 7.20 17.28
N GLY A 105 -18.17 7.06 16.02
CA GLY A 105 -16.84 7.47 15.58
C GLY A 105 -15.72 6.48 15.92
N ALA A 106 -16.07 5.25 16.29
CA ALA A 106 -15.16 4.15 16.62
C ALA A 106 -14.64 3.46 15.32
N LEU A 107 -13.89 4.21 14.51
CA LEU A 107 -13.51 3.80 13.14
C LEU A 107 -12.71 2.50 13.08
N ARG A 108 -11.79 2.28 14.03
CA ARG A 108 -10.97 1.05 14.06
C ARG A 108 -11.83 -0.20 14.26
N GLN A 109 -12.76 -0.15 15.19
CA GLN A 109 -13.70 -1.25 15.44
C GLN A 109 -14.66 -1.43 14.27
N CYS A 110 -15.09 -0.34 13.63
CA CYS A 110 -15.91 -0.38 12.43
C CYS A 110 -15.19 -1.11 11.28
N GLU A 111 -13.94 -0.74 10.99
CA GLU A 111 -13.11 -1.35 9.95
C GLU A 111 -12.91 -2.85 10.19
N GLU A 112 -12.61 -3.25 11.43
CA GLU A 112 -12.44 -4.67 11.80
C GLU A 112 -13.71 -5.49 11.51
N VAL A 113 -14.88 -4.98 11.91
CA VAL A 113 -16.17 -5.66 11.66
C VAL A 113 -16.48 -5.72 10.17
N LEU A 114 -16.25 -4.63 9.43
CA LEU A 114 -16.48 -4.59 7.98
C LEU A 114 -15.55 -5.54 7.22
N GLY A 115 -14.29 -5.68 7.65
CA GLY A 115 -13.35 -6.67 7.13
C GLY A 115 -13.86 -8.09 7.32
N LYS A 116 -14.26 -8.46 8.55
CA LYS A 116 -14.87 -9.76 8.85
C LYS A 116 -16.13 -10.00 8.01
N LEU A 117 -16.97 -8.99 7.80
CA LEU A 117 -18.19 -9.11 7.01
C LEU A 117 -17.90 -9.33 5.51
N ARG A 118 -16.91 -8.62 4.96
CA ARG A 118 -16.45 -8.79 3.57
C ARG A 118 -15.92 -10.20 3.30
N ASP A 119 -15.17 -10.76 4.25
CA ASP A 119 -14.60 -12.10 4.09
C ASP A 119 -15.69 -13.19 4.18
N ARG A 120 -16.79 -12.92 4.91
CA ARG A 120 -17.87 -13.88 5.21
C ARG A 120 -19.09 -13.77 4.27
N ASN A 121 -19.31 -12.62 3.66
CA ASN A 121 -20.40 -12.33 2.72
C ASN A 121 -19.85 -11.53 1.52
N GLY A 122 -19.96 -12.10 0.32
CA GLY A 122 -19.67 -11.37 -0.92
C GLY A 122 -20.43 -10.04 -1.03
N ALA A 123 -19.96 -9.16 -1.91
CA ALA A 123 -20.36 -7.75 -2.02
C ALA A 123 -21.88 -7.51 -1.96
N SER A 124 -22.37 -6.86 -0.90
CA SER A 124 -23.72 -6.27 -0.83
C SER A 124 -23.65 -4.75 -0.99
N SER A 125 -24.72 -4.15 -1.51
CA SER A 125 -24.80 -2.69 -1.69
C SER A 125 -24.79 -1.93 -0.36
N GLU A 126 -25.42 -2.48 0.68
CA GLU A 126 -25.41 -1.93 2.04
C GLU A 126 -24.00 -1.97 2.66
N LEU A 127 -23.29 -3.10 2.52
CA LEU A 127 -21.91 -3.24 2.98
C LEU A 127 -20.98 -2.26 2.26
N SER A 128 -21.10 -2.15 0.93
CA SER A 128 -20.33 -1.19 0.13
C SER A 128 -20.56 0.24 0.59
N THR A 129 -21.80 0.59 0.95
CA THR A 129 -22.13 1.92 1.47
C THR A 129 -21.49 2.19 2.84
N LEU A 130 -21.50 1.21 3.74
CA LEU A 130 -20.84 1.32 5.05
C LEU A 130 -19.33 1.43 4.94
N VAL A 131 -18.70 0.59 4.11
CA VAL A 131 -17.25 0.64 3.81
C VAL A 131 -16.88 2.01 3.25
N ALA A 132 -17.57 2.48 2.21
CA ALA A 132 -17.29 3.79 1.62
C ALA A 132 -17.45 4.95 2.62
N THR A 133 -18.41 4.83 3.55
CA THR A 133 -18.64 5.87 4.57
C THR A 133 -17.57 5.84 5.67
N CYS A 134 -17.12 4.65 6.07
CA CYS A 134 -16.01 4.47 7.01
C CYS A 134 -14.69 5.01 6.42
N VAL A 135 -14.37 4.62 5.18
CA VAL A 135 -13.17 5.09 4.46
C VAL A 135 -13.19 6.61 4.31
N MET A 136 -14.32 7.20 3.91
CA MET A 136 -14.43 8.66 3.77
C MET A 136 -14.19 9.42 5.07
N TRP A 137 -14.57 8.84 6.23
CA TRP A 137 -14.26 9.42 7.53
C TRP A 137 -12.77 9.33 7.83
N ILE A 138 -12.14 8.18 7.57
CA ILE A 138 -10.70 7.98 7.74
C ILE A 138 -9.91 8.98 6.87
N GLU A 139 -10.25 9.10 5.58
CA GLU A 139 -9.66 10.09 4.67
C GLU A 139 -9.81 11.53 5.22
N GLY A 140 -10.97 11.86 5.80
CA GLY A 140 -11.20 13.14 6.46
C GLY A 140 -10.21 13.41 7.60
N ARG A 141 -9.89 12.39 8.42
CA ARG A 141 -8.87 12.51 9.47
C ARG A 141 -7.47 12.68 8.90
N GLU A 142 -7.15 11.95 7.83
CA GLU A 142 -5.84 12.05 7.18
C GLU A 142 -5.60 13.43 6.58
N PHE A 143 -6.61 14.03 5.93
CA PHE A 143 -6.54 15.43 5.49
C PHE A 143 -6.25 16.38 6.66
N ALA A 144 -6.92 16.21 7.79
CA ALA A 144 -6.68 17.04 8.97
C ALA A 144 -5.27 16.86 9.55
N GLU A 145 -4.75 15.62 9.58
CA GLU A 145 -3.37 15.35 10.01
C GLU A 145 -2.34 16.00 9.08
N GLY A 146 -2.66 16.15 7.79
CA GLY A 146 -1.84 16.88 6.80
C GLY A 146 -2.02 18.40 6.82
N GLY A 147 -2.86 18.95 7.70
CA GLY A 147 -3.13 20.39 7.78
C GLY A 147 -4.21 20.90 6.80
N GLU A 148 -4.86 20.01 6.06
CA GLU A 148 -5.94 20.32 5.10
C GLU A 148 -7.32 20.26 5.77
N PHE A 149 -7.60 21.20 6.68
CA PHE A 149 -8.84 21.19 7.46
C PHE A 149 -10.11 21.44 6.65
N GLN A 150 -10.05 22.22 5.56
CA GLN A 150 -11.21 22.48 4.71
C GLN A 150 -11.68 21.20 3.97
N PRO A 151 -10.80 20.48 3.24
CA PRO A 151 -11.12 19.15 2.71
C PRO A 151 -11.57 18.14 3.76
N ALA A 152 -10.94 18.14 4.95
CA ALA A 152 -11.31 17.27 6.06
C ALA A 152 -12.77 17.47 6.50
N ILE A 153 -13.15 18.71 6.83
CA ILE A 153 -14.52 19.06 7.25
C ILE A 153 -15.52 18.74 6.14
N ALA A 154 -15.20 19.07 4.88
CA ALA A 154 -16.07 18.74 3.74
C ALA A 154 -16.26 17.23 3.53
N SER A 155 -15.24 16.41 3.85
CA SER A 155 -15.37 14.94 3.86
C SER A 155 -16.32 14.48 4.96
N LEU A 156 -16.15 14.99 6.19
CA LEU A 156 -17.02 14.62 7.31
C LEU A 156 -18.47 15.08 7.12
N GLU A 157 -18.72 16.22 6.48
CA GLU A 157 -20.08 16.65 6.12
C GLU A 157 -20.71 15.76 5.03
N ARG A 158 -19.90 15.11 4.18
CA ARG A 158 -20.39 14.06 3.28
C ARG A 158 -20.70 12.78 4.05
N VAL A 159 -19.86 12.38 5.01
CA VAL A 159 -20.11 11.25 5.91
C VAL A 159 -21.42 11.46 6.67
N ARG A 160 -21.62 12.62 7.28
CA ARG A 160 -22.83 13.01 8.01
C ARG A 160 -24.09 12.82 7.17
N ARG A 161 -24.08 13.26 5.91
CA ARG A 161 -25.21 13.10 4.97
C ARG A 161 -25.49 11.64 4.58
N ARG A 162 -24.52 10.74 4.74
CA ARG A 162 -24.66 9.31 4.41
C ARG A 162 -25.09 8.47 5.61
N LEU A 163 -24.88 8.96 6.83
CA LEU A 163 -25.31 8.26 8.04
C LEU A 163 -26.83 8.32 8.18
N THR A 164 -27.41 7.16 8.51
CA THR A 164 -28.83 7.05 8.86
C THR A 164 -28.96 6.92 10.37
N GLY A 165 -29.79 7.77 10.99
CA GLY A 165 -29.96 7.83 12.44
C GLY A 165 -29.01 8.84 13.11
N SER A 166 -28.33 8.44 14.20
CA SER A 166 -27.45 9.33 14.96
C SER A 166 -26.20 9.74 14.18
N ASP A 167 -25.91 11.03 14.14
CA ASP A 167 -24.71 11.63 13.55
C ASP A 167 -23.78 12.26 14.62
N MET A 168 -24.00 11.95 15.89
CA MET A 168 -23.28 12.57 17.02
C MET A 168 -21.77 12.33 17.00
N GLY A 169 -21.30 11.17 16.54
CA GLY A 169 -19.87 10.91 16.39
C GLY A 169 -19.21 11.85 15.39
N VAL A 170 -19.83 12.04 14.22
CA VAL A 170 -19.26 12.86 13.14
C VAL A 170 -19.39 14.35 13.45
N ILE A 171 -20.47 14.78 14.11
CA ILE A 171 -20.62 16.17 14.57
C ILE A 171 -19.49 16.53 15.54
N ARG A 172 -19.22 15.68 16.55
CA ARG A 172 -18.13 15.90 17.52
C ARG A 172 -16.77 16.00 16.83
N GLU A 173 -16.54 15.17 15.82
CA GLU A 173 -15.31 15.21 15.03
C GLU A 173 -15.20 16.52 14.22
N ILE A 174 -16.28 16.95 13.55
CA ILE A 174 -16.32 18.21 12.80
C ILE A 174 -16.05 19.41 13.71
N GLU A 175 -16.66 19.45 14.91
CA GLU A 175 -16.42 20.51 15.90
C GLU A 175 -14.95 20.52 16.36
N MET A 176 -14.39 19.34 16.65
CA MET A 176 -12.98 19.20 17.02
C MET A 176 -12.05 19.70 15.91
N LEU A 177 -12.31 19.31 14.66
CA LEU A 177 -11.51 19.75 13.51
C LEU A 177 -11.67 21.25 13.24
N SER A 178 -12.85 21.82 13.45
CA SER A 178 -13.07 23.26 13.31
C SER A 178 -12.25 24.05 14.32
N LYS A 179 -12.21 23.60 15.59
CA LYS A 179 -11.36 24.22 16.61
C LYS A 179 -9.87 24.11 16.25
N LYS A 180 -9.42 22.93 15.79
CA LYS A 180 -8.03 22.71 15.35
C LYS A 180 -7.68 23.59 14.15
N LYS A 181 -8.61 23.76 13.21
CA LYS A 181 -8.45 24.66 12.07
C LYS A 181 -8.19 26.09 12.53
N ASP A 182 -9.04 26.62 13.41
CA ASP A 182 -8.92 28.01 13.88
C ASP A 182 -7.58 28.22 14.60
N GLU A 183 -7.16 27.26 15.43
CA GLU A 183 -5.85 27.28 16.09
C GLU A 183 -4.70 27.24 15.07
N PHE A 184 -4.76 26.35 14.08
CA PHE A 184 -3.74 26.21 13.03
C PHE A 184 -3.63 27.47 12.16
N GLU A 185 -4.77 28.04 11.77
CA GLU A 185 -4.84 29.28 10.97
C GLU A 185 -4.37 30.50 11.78
N SER A 186 -4.50 30.51 13.11
CA SER A 186 -3.93 31.57 13.95
C SER A 186 -2.40 31.50 14.08
N LEU A 187 -1.83 30.29 14.14
CA LEU A 187 -0.39 30.08 14.35
C LEU A 187 0.43 30.17 13.05
N LYS A 188 -0.17 29.81 11.91
CA LYS A 188 0.53 29.76 10.61
C LYS A 188 1.12 31.11 10.15
N PRO A 189 0.44 32.27 10.31
CA PRO A 189 1.02 33.58 10.01
C PRO A 189 2.25 33.91 10.87
N GLU A 190 2.20 33.61 12.18
CA GLU A 190 3.35 33.83 13.06
C GLU A 190 4.54 32.94 12.65
N PHE A 191 4.27 31.71 12.24
CA PHE A 191 5.30 30.78 11.77
C PHE A 191 5.99 31.31 10.50
N ASN A 192 5.21 31.82 9.55
CA ASN A 192 5.74 32.42 8.33
C ASN A 192 6.54 33.72 8.59
N ASP A 193 6.12 34.54 9.54
CA ASP A 193 6.86 35.73 9.97
C ASP A 193 8.19 35.37 10.65
N ALA A 194 8.20 34.34 11.52
CA ALA A 194 9.42 33.83 12.13
C ALA A 194 10.42 33.28 11.09
N ILE A 195 9.92 32.58 10.06
CA ILE A 195 10.72 32.15 8.91
C ILE A 195 11.34 33.37 8.19
N THR A 196 10.54 34.39 7.91
CA THR A 196 10.97 35.61 7.21
C THR A 196 12.07 36.35 7.98
N ARG A 197 11.93 36.41 9.31
CA ARG A 197 12.92 37.02 10.22
C ARG A 197 14.13 36.14 10.51
N ARG A 198 14.13 34.89 10.04
CA ARG A 198 15.16 33.87 10.33
C ARG A 198 15.37 33.60 11.82
N ASP A 199 14.30 33.69 12.60
CA ASP A 199 14.31 33.43 14.04
C ASP A 199 14.19 31.92 14.29
N ALA A 200 15.33 31.22 14.27
CA ALA A 200 15.35 29.76 14.41
C ALA A 200 14.69 29.22 15.70
N PRO A 201 14.93 29.79 16.89
CA PRO A 201 14.19 29.42 18.10
C PRO A 201 12.68 29.53 17.94
N ARG A 202 12.17 30.66 17.41
CA ARG A 202 10.72 30.87 17.23
C ARG A 202 10.12 29.95 16.19
N ILE A 203 10.85 29.65 15.10
CA ILE A 203 10.44 28.67 14.08
C ILE A 203 10.24 27.28 14.70
N ILE A 204 11.17 26.83 15.54
CA ILE A 204 11.09 25.50 16.17
C ILE A 204 9.90 25.42 17.12
N GLU A 205 9.69 26.46 17.93
CA GLU A 205 8.56 26.55 18.87
C GLU A 205 7.22 26.46 18.14
N LEU A 206 6.98 27.34 17.16
CA LEU A 206 5.74 27.39 16.40
C LEU A 206 5.53 26.14 15.55
N ALA A 207 6.59 25.56 14.98
CA ALA A 207 6.49 24.30 14.26
C ALA A 207 6.04 23.15 15.17
N ASN A 208 6.53 23.08 16.41
CA ASN A 208 6.07 22.05 17.34
C ASN A 208 4.59 22.22 17.66
N GLN A 209 4.13 23.45 17.93
CA GLN A 209 2.71 23.74 18.17
C GLN A 209 1.84 23.34 16.96
N LEU A 210 2.24 23.73 15.74
CA LEU A 210 1.52 23.36 14.52
C LEU A 210 1.51 21.83 14.28
N LEU A 211 2.60 21.13 14.58
CA LEU A 211 2.68 19.66 14.43
C LEU A 211 1.94 18.90 15.52
N LEU A 212 1.62 19.51 16.67
CA LEU A 212 0.66 18.94 17.62
C LEU A 212 -0.76 18.92 17.02
N ILE A 213 -1.09 19.92 16.20
CA ILE A 213 -2.41 20.06 15.57
C ILE A 213 -2.51 19.21 14.29
N ALA A 214 -1.47 19.27 13.43
CA ALA A 214 -1.35 18.57 12.16
C ALA A 214 -0.02 17.76 12.09
N PRO A 215 0.02 16.54 12.65
CA PRO A 215 1.27 15.78 12.82
C PRO A 215 1.96 15.33 11.53
N ARG A 216 1.22 15.25 10.42
CA ARG A 216 1.70 14.84 9.10
C ARG A 216 1.95 16.01 8.16
N GLU A 217 1.93 17.26 8.65
CA GLU A 217 2.29 18.41 7.81
C GLU A 217 3.81 18.37 7.50
N HIS A 218 4.12 17.96 6.28
CA HIS A 218 5.50 17.68 5.85
C HIS A 218 6.37 18.94 5.73
N THR A 219 5.78 20.08 5.35
CA THR A 219 6.49 21.34 5.11
C THR A 219 7.05 21.91 6.41
N ILE A 220 6.21 22.03 7.43
CA ILE A 220 6.50 22.46 8.79
C ILE A 220 7.51 21.52 9.44
N LYS A 221 7.31 20.19 9.30
CA LYS A 221 8.27 19.19 9.79
C LYS A 221 9.65 19.36 9.15
N ARG A 222 9.70 19.59 7.84
CA ARG A 222 10.96 19.82 7.10
C ARG A 222 11.65 21.10 7.55
N ILE A 223 10.91 22.21 7.66
CA ILE A 223 11.44 23.51 8.10
C ILE A 223 11.99 23.41 9.52
N ARG A 224 11.24 22.81 10.46
CA ARG A 224 11.71 22.57 11.83
C ARG A 224 13.02 21.77 11.86
N ASN A 225 13.09 20.67 11.10
CA ASN A 225 14.28 19.83 11.06
C ASN A 225 15.49 20.55 10.41
N ALA A 226 15.25 21.48 9.47
CA ALA A 226 16.30 22.32 8.92
C ALA A 226 16.81 23.33 9.97
N SER A 227 15.90 24.01 10.67
CA SER A 227 16.24 24.96 11.75
C SER A 227 16.99 24.29 12.91
N LEU A 228 16.59 23.08 13.31
CA LEU A 228 17.28 22.31 14.36
C LEU A 228 18.73 21.95 13.99
N ARG A 229 19.03 21.81 12.69
CA ARG A 229 20.37 21.45 12.20
C ARG A 229 21.30 22.64 12.00
N GLY A 230 20.86 23.86 12.32
CA GLY A 230 21.66 25.07 12.12
C GLY A 230 21.97 25.33 10.63
N ILE A 231 21.15 24.81 9.72
CA ILE A 231 21.29 25.09 8.28
C ILE A 231 20.78 26.52 8.05
N GLU A 232 21.65 27.50 8.29
CA GLU A 232 21.42 28.90 7.94
C GLU A 232 21.47 29.06 6.42
N GLY A 233 20.30 29.11 5.80
CA GLY A 233 20.22 29.30 4.35
C GLY A 233 18.96 28.74 3.72
N ILE A 234 17.80 29.33 4.02
CA ILE A 234 16.63 29.19 3.16
C ILE A 234 16.27 30.55 2.54
N PRO A 235 16.94 30.96 1.44
CA PRO A 235 16.34 31.92 0.51
C PRO A 235 15.73 31.27 -0.75
N ASN A 236 16.10 30.03 -1.11
CA ASN A 236 15.63 29.45 -2.39
C ASN A 236 14.43 28.51 -2.27
N ALA A 237 14.14 27.92 -1.10
CA ALA A 237 12.96 27.08 -0.93
C ALA A 237 11.67 27.89 -0.65
N LEU A 238 11.79 29.10 -0.10
CA LEU A 238 10.65 29.98 0.18
C LEU A 238 10.27 30.87 -1.00
N ARG A 239 11.23 31.25 -1.86
CA ARG A 239 10.96 31.99 -3.11
C ARG A 239 10.08 31.19 -4.07
N ASN A 240 10.11 29.86 -3.98
CA ASN A 240 9.24 28.99 -4.76
C ASN A 240 7.81 28.90 -4.19
N ILE A 241 7.57 29.25 -2.92
CA ILE A 241 6.24 29.14 -2.30
C ILE A 241 5.37 30.35 -2.66
N GLU A 242 5.90 31.58 -2.65
CA GLU A 242 5.12 32.79 -3.04
C GLU A 242 4.96 32.95 -4.56
N ILE A 243 5.88 32.43 -5.39
CA ILE A 243 5.74 32.51 -6.86
C ILE A 243 4.66 31.54 -7.38
N LEU A 244 4.31 30.49 -6.63
CA LEU A 244 3.34 29.47 -7.05
C LEU A 244 1.87 29.87 -6.88
N GLU A 245 1.54 30.91 -6.10
CA GLU A 245 0.14 31.34 -5.90
C GLU A 245 -0.33 32.46 -6.85
N ILE A 246 0.58 33.17 -7.55
CA ILE A 246 0.21 34.35 -8.36
C ILE A 246 0.40 34.15 -9.88
N ALA A 247 1.22 33.21 -10.34
CA ALA A 247 1.49 33.07 -11.77
C ALA A 247 0.70 31.92 -12.41
N ASP A 248 -0.36 32.31 -13.12
CA ASP A 248 -1.02 31.49 -14.12
C ASP A 248 0.01 30.88 -15.11
N ALA A 249 -0.17 29.59 -15.38
CA ALA A 249 0.40 28.75 -16.45
C ALA A 249 1.72 29.18 -17.14
N SER A 250 2.83 28.55 -16.75
CA SER A 250 3.87 28.04 -17.67
C SER A 250 4.62 26.87 -17.02
N PRO A 251 4.97 25.80 -17.77
CA PRO A 251 5.42 24.55 -17.18
C PRO A 251 6.82 24.70 -16.56
N SER A 252 6.89 24.59 -15.24
CA SER A 252 8.15 24.44 -14.52
C SER A 252 8.93 23.26 -15.10
N LYS A 253 10.21 23.48 -15.43
CA LYS A 253 11.13 22.47 -15.97
C LYS A 253 11.02 21.14 -15.21
N VAL A 254 10.93 20.06 -15.97
CA VAL A 254 10.75 18.68 -15.49
C VAL A 254 12.08 17.95 -15.63
N PHE A 255 12.51 17.25 -14.56
CA PHE A 255 13.72 16.40 -14.45
C PHE A 255 14.91 16.73 -15.38
N ASP A 256 15.88 17.50 -14.88
CA ASP A 256 17.23 17.62 -15.48
C ASP A 256 18.21 16.55 -14.93
N ASP A 257 17.77 15.71 -13.99
CA ASP A 257 18.60 14.71 -13.31
C ASP A 257 18.33 13.28 -13.85
N SER A 258 19.40 12.51 -14.10
CA SER A 258 19.37 11.14 -14.62
C SER A 258 18.74 10.10 -13.67
N ALA A 259 18.36 10.52 -12.46
CA ALA A 259 17.84 9.65 -11.42
C ALA A 259 16.88 10.37 -10.46
N PHE A 260 15.97 9.61 -9.84
CA PHE A 260 15.10 10.09 -8.77
C PHE A 260 14.74 8.95 -7.81
N PHE A 261 14.36 9.29 -6.57
CA PHE A 261 13.77 8.36 -5.63
C PHE A 261 12.25 8.31 -5.81
N LEU A 262 11.71 7.10 -5.78
CA LEU A 262 10.27 6.84 -5.74
C LEU A 262 9.95 6.19 -4.39
N TRP A 263 9.24 6.92 -3.53
CA TRP A 263 8.83 6.45 -2.21
C TRP A 263 7.37 6.06 -2.25
N ILE A 264 7.03 4.79 -2.02
CA ILE A 264 5.65 4.32 -1.99
C ILE A 264 5.27 4.02 -0.55
N ASP A 265 4.35 4.81 0.00
CA ASP A 265 4.00 4.78 1.42
C ASP A 265 3.48 3.41 1.84
N GLY A 266 4.11 2.84 2.87
CA GLY A 266 3.74 1.53 3.41
C GLY A 266 4.16 0.33 2.55
N PHE A 267 4.86 0.54 1.44
CA PHE A 267 5.32 -0.54 0.55
C PHE A 267 6.84 -0.60 0.43
N ALA A 268 7.45 0.33 -0.30
CA ALA A 268 8.88 0.27 -0.64
C ALA A 268 9.41 1.60 -1.20
N GLY A 269 10.71 1.82 -1.04
CA GLY A 269 11.48 2.88 -1.69
C GLY A 269 12.31 2.35 -2.85
N TYR A 270 12.35 3.08 -3.96
CA TYR A 270 13.14 2.72 -5.15
C TYR A 270 14.05 3.86 -5.58
N LEU A 271 15.26 3.51 -6.00
CA LEU A 271 16.09 4.40 -6.82
C LEU A 271 15.74 4.16 -8.29
N VAL A 272 15.29 5.18 -8.99
CA VAL A 272 14.95 5.13 -10.42
C VAL A 272 16.05 5.77 -11.24
N LEU A 273 16.60 5.03 -12.20
CA LEU A 273 17.64 5.48 -13.13
C LEU A 273 17.06 5.57 -14.55
N LEU A 274 17.36 6.66 -15.25
CA LEU A 274 16.79 6.99 -16.56
C LEU A 274 17.74 6.75 -17.74
N ASP A 275 19.02 6.52 -17.45
CA ASP A 275 20.06 6.29 -18.45
C ASP A 275 19.94 4.90 -19.08
N ASP A 276 20.33 4.80 -20.35
CA ASP A 276 20.38 3.51 -21.07
C ASP A 276 21.64 2.69 -20.73
N LYS A 277 22.69 3.35 -20.22
CA LYS A 277 23.89 2.68 -19.71
C LYS A 277 24.08 3.04 -18.24
N VAL A 278 24.04 2.04 -17.38
CA VAL A 278 24.19 2.18 -15.92
C VAL A 278 25.41 1.42 -15.46
N SER A 279 26.43 2.15 -15.01
CA SER A 279 27.63 1.57 -14.39
C SER A 279 27.35 1.18 -12.93
N ILE A 280 27.87 0.02 -12.51
CA ILE A 280 27.79 -0.50 -11.13
C ILE A 280 29.19 -0.60 -10.56
N GLY A 281 29.40 -0.17 -9.31
CA GLY A 281 30.71 -0.21 -8.67
C GLY A 281 30.69 0.22 -7.21
N HIS A 282 31.86 0.27 -6.59
CA HIS A 282 32.02 0.53 -5.16
C HIS A 282 31.56 1.93 -4.73
N ALA A 283 30.84 2.00 -3.61
CA ALA A 283 30.47 3.25 -2.93
C ALA A 283 31.70 3.91 -2.28
N GLY A 284 32.01 5.15 -2.63
CA GLY A 284 33.13 5.91 -2.06
C GLY A 284 34.27 6.25 -3.02
N SER A 285 34.15 5.92 -4.31
CA SER A 285 35.16 6.32 -5.30
C SER A 285 34.92 7.73 -5.84
N GLU A 286 35.99 8.52 -6.05
CA GLU A 286 35.91 9.92 -6.52
C GLU A 286 35.25 10.12 -7.91
N ASN A 287 35.06 9.04 -8.68
CA ASN A 287 34.34 9.06 -9.96
C ASN A 287 33.08 8.21 -9.75
N SER A 288 31.94 8.86 -9.55
CA SER A 288 30.69 8.19 -9.22
C SER A 288 30.19 7.35 -10.40
N VAL A 289 30.13 6.03 -10.22
CA VAL A 289 29.27 5.16 -11.01
C VAL A 289 27.81 5.60 -10.89
N ASN A 290 26.98 5.23 -11.85
CA ASN A 290 25.53 5.52 -11.80
C ASN A 290 24.89 4.81 -10.59
N LEU A 291 25.33 3.57 -10.31
CA LEU A 291 24.80 2.73 -9.26
C LEU A 291 25.93 2.27 -8.31
N PRO A 292 26.24 3.07 -7.27
CA PRO A 292 27.20 2.69 -6.25
C PRO A 292 26.64 1.61 -5.33
N TRP A 293 27.52 0.73 -4.85
CA TRP A 293 27.17 -0.37 -3.97
C TRP A 293 28.20 -0.51 -2.84
N VAL A 294 27.71 -0.68 -1.62
CA VAL A 294 28.54 -0.97 -0.45
C VAL A 294 28.85 -2.47 -0.46
N ALA A 295 29.91 -2.83 -1.18
CA ALA A 295 30.41 -4.20 -1.32
C ALA A 295 31.91 -4.21 -1.65
N ASP A 296 32.56 -5.36 -1.43
CA ASP A 296 33.92 -5.61 -1.92
C ASP A 296 33.91 -5.89 -3.42
N ILE A 297 33.65 -4.83 -4.18
CA ILE A 297 33.65 -4.81 -5.64
C ILE A 297 34.55 -3.68 -6.12
N GLY A 298 34.92 -3.71 -7.40
CA GLY A 298 35.78 -2.69 -7.98
C GLY A 298 35.08 -1.34 -8.16
N ARG A 299 35.90 -0.32 -8.44
CA ARG A 299 35.46 1.06 -8.67
C ARG A 299 34.36 1.16 -9.73
N VAL A 300 34.57 0.51 -10.86
CA VAL A 300 33.58 0.27 -11.92
C VAL A 300 33.66 -1.23 -12.20
N HIS A 301 32.67 -1.99 -11.78
CA HIS A 301 32.72 -3.45 -11.79
C HIS A 301 31.99 -4.06 -12.98
N ALA A 302 30.85 -3.47 -13.35
CA ALA A 302 30.07 -3.87 -14.51
C ALA A 302 29.28 -2.68 -15.08
N SER A 303 28.75 -2.81 -16.28
CA SER A 303 27.78 -1.87 -16.84
C SER A 303 26.58 -2.60 -17.41
N LEU A 304 25.38 -2.21 -17.00
CA LEU A 304 24.13 -2.64 -17.60
C LEU A 304 23.80 -1.73 -18.77
N ILE A 305 23.49 -2.33 -19.92
CA ILE A 305 23.24 -1.63 -21.18
C ILE A 305 21.86 -2.05 -21.67
N ARG A 306 20.93 -1.10 -21.75
CA ARG A 306 19.64 -1.30 -22.40
C ARG A 306 19.85 -1.42 -23.90
N GLN A 307 19.32 -2.48 -24.49
CA GLN A 307 19.31 -2.73 -25.93
C GLN A 307 17.88 -2.68 -26.47
N LYS A 308 17.72 -2.81 -27.79
CA LYS A 308 16.41 -2.76 -28.46
C LYS A 308 15.42 -3.82 -27.96
N GLU A 309 15.91 -4.98 -27.54
CA GLU A 309 15.08 -6.15 -27.21
C GLU A 309 15.29 -6.68 -25.78
N GLY A 310 16.08 -5.97 -24.96
CA GLY A 310 16.40 -6.42 -23.60
C GLY A 310 17.56 -5.67 -22.99
N PHE A 311 18.31 -6.35 -22.13
CA PHE A 311 19.49 -5.80 -21.47
C PHE A 311 20.69 -6.71 -21.69
N ALA A 312 21.87 -6.10 -21.68
CA ALA A 312 23.13 -6.81 -21.58
C ALA A 312 23.95 -6.28 -20.42
N ILE A 313 24.83 -7.13 -19.89
CA ILE A 313 25.85 -6.76 -18.92
C ILE A 313 27.22 -6.81 -19.57
N GLU A 314 27.94 -5.70 -19.49
CA GLU A 314 29.35 -5.57 -19.87
C GLU A 314 30.21 -5.75 -18.60
N PRO A 315 30.95 -6.87 -18.46
CA PRO A 315 31.81 -7.11 -17.31
C PRO A 315 33.11 -6.32 -17.42
N HIS A 316 33.46 -5.55 -16.38
CA HIS A 316 34.79 -4.90 -16.26
C HIS A 316 35.71 -5.67 -15.31
N LEU A 317 35.11 -6.47 -14.43
CA LEU A 317 35.76 -7.36 -13.47
C LEU A 317 35.00 -8.69 -13.42
N THR A 318 35.31 -9.55 -12.45
CA THR A 318 34.67 -10.87 -12.30
C THR A 318 33.17 -10.75 -12.10
N VAL A 319 32.40 -11.09 -13.14
CA VAL A 319 30.94 -11.19 -13.10
C VAL A 319 30.52 -12.62 -13.42
N SER A 320 29.49 -13.13 -12.73
CA SER A 320 28.83 -14.37 -13.12
C SER A 320 27.31 -14.21 -13.19
N ILE A 321 26.70 -14.88 -14.16
CA ILE A 321 25.24 -14.95 -14.37
C ILE A 321 24.83 -16.39 -14.09
N GLU A 322 23.92 -16.60 -13.14
CA GLU A 322 23.50 -17.96 -12.71
C GLU A 322 24.68 -18.88 -12.37
N GLY A 323 25.73 -18.30 -11.77
CA GLY A 323 26.97 -19.00 -11.40
C GLY A 323 27.98 -19.19 -12.54
N ASN A 324 27.64 -18.88 -13.78
CA ASN A 324 28.56 -18.97 -14.92
C ASN A 324 29.32 -17.66 -15.10
N LYS A 325 30.66 -17.71 -15.06
CA LYS A 325 31.50 -16.51 -15.28
C LYS A 325 31.34 -16.00 -16.71
N VAL A 326 31.18 -14.68 -16.86
CA VAL A 326 31.10 -14.00 -18.15
C VAL A 326 32.29 -13.06 -18.31
N THR A 327 32.95 -13.14 -19.47
CA THR A 327 34.14 -12.33 -19.79
C THR A 327 33.88 -11.32 -20.92
N GLU A 328 32.77 -11.47 -21.62
CA GLU A 328 32.33 -10.59 -22.70
C GLU A 328 30.92 -10.07 -22.41
N THR A 329 30.53 -9.00 -23.10
CA THR A 329 29.18 -8.44 -23.00
C THR A 329 28.13 -9.52 -23.31
N SER A 330 27.28 -9.80 -22.32
CA SER A 330 26.36 -10.93 -22.35
C SER A 330 24.91 -10.46 -22.16
N ILE A 331 23.98 -11.04 -22.90
CA ILE A 331 22.53 -10.74 -22.79
C ILE A 331 22.00 -11.31 -21.47
N LEU A 332 21.13 -10.55 -20.80
CA LEU A 332 20.45 -10.97 -19.58
C LEU A 332 19.06 -11.50 -19.91
N ASP A 333 18.72 -12.64 -19.31
CA ASP A 333 17.35 -13.18 -19.30
C ASP A 333 16.43 -12.38 -18.35
N GLU A 334 15.13 -12.62 -18.43
CA GLU A 334 14.09 -11.83 -17.74
C GLU A 334 14.09 -11.93 -16.21
N ASP A 335 14.67 -12.98 -15.63
CA ASP A 335 14.81 -13.18 -14.18
C ASP A 335 16.12 -13.93 -13.97
N THR A 336 17.16 -13.23 -13.54
CA THR A 336 18.50 -13.82 -13.43
C THR A 336 19.30 -13.21 -12.30
N VAL A 337 20.05 -14.04 -11.59
CA VAL A 337 20.97 -13.60 -10.54
C VAL A 337 22.32 -13.27 -11.15
N ILE A 338 22.69 -12.00 -11.02
CA ILE A 338 24.01 -11.46 -11.36
C ILE A 338 24.83 -11.40 -10.08
N ARG A 339 26.00 -12.03 -10.09
CA ARG A 339 27.00 -11.91 -9.01
C ARG A 339 28.18 -11.07 -9.50
N LEU A 340 28.50 -10.05 -8.73
CA LEU A 340 29.65 -9.16 -8.88
C LEU A 340 30.71 -9.55 -7.85
N GLY A 341 31.90 -9.92 -8.30
CA GLY A 341 32.93 -10.51 -7.45
C GLY A 341 32.46 -11.81 -6.81
N ASP A 342 32.80 -12.02 -5.53
CA ASP A 342 32.52 -13.27 -4.84
C ASP A 342 31.23 -13.23 -3.98
N THR A 343 30.74 -12.04 -3.65
CA THR A 343 29.73 -11.89 -2.57
C THR A 343 28.54 -10.98 -2.92
N CYS A 344 28.65 -10.11 -3.93
CA CYS A 344 27.59 -9.14 -4.24
C CYS A 344 26.62 -9.71 -5.29
N GLU A 345 25.48 -10.20 -4.83
CA GLU A 345 24.42 -10.75 -5.68
C GLU A 345 23.23 -9.80 -5.82
N ILE A 346 22.76 -9.66 -7.07
CA ILE A 346 21.67 -8.81 -7.50
C ILE A 346 20.76 -9.64 -8.41
N ASN A 347 19.46 -9.70 -8.13
CA ASN A 347 18.49 -10.29 -9.05
C ASN A 347 18.05 -9.21 -10.06
N PHE A 348 18.31 -9.45 -11.34
CA PHE A 348 17.79 -8.68 -12.45
C PHE A 348 16.44 -9.24 -12.89
N LYS A 349 15.42 -8.39 -12.93
CA LYS A 349 14.08 -8.72 -13.43
C LYS A 349 13.63 -7.79 -14.55
N LEU A 350 13.00 -8.35 -15.57
CA LEU A 350 12.33 -7.63 -16.66
C LEU A 350 10.86 -8.07 -16.71
N PRO A 351 9.97 -7.52 -15.84
CA PRO A 351 8.59 -8.02 -15.70
C PRO A 351 7.76 -7.96 -16.97
N TYR A 352 8.04 -6.98 -17.83
CA TYR A 352 7.37 -6.83 -19.11
C TYR A 352 8.38 -6.42 -20.18
N ARG A 353 8.77 -7.36 -21.07
CA ARG A 353 9.74 -7.08 -22.15
C ARG A 353 9.39 -5.85 -22.98
N GLY A 354 8.10 -5.64 -23.27
CA GLY A 354 7.64 -4.54 -24.12
C GLY A 354 7.86 -3.13 -23.54
N SER A 355 8.07 -2.99 -22.23
CA SER A 355 8.40 -1.68 -21.63
C SER A 355 9.90 -1.41 -21.65
N LEU A 356 10.72 -2.46 -21.68
CA LEU A 356 12.15 -2.45 -21.38
C LEU A 356 12.51 -1.83 -20.03
N THR A 357 11.57 -1.75 -19.07
CA THR A 357 11.85 -1.28 -17.71
C THR A 357 12.21 -2.47 -16.83
N ALA A 358 13.44 -2.47 -16.30
CA ALA A 358 13.95 -3.55 -15.46
C ALA A 358 14.01 -3.15 -13.98
N LEU A 359 14.02 -4.15 -13.10
CA LEU A 359 14.26 -4.02 -11.67
C LEU A 359 15.56 -4.74 -11.30
N LEU A 360 16.33 -4.13 -10.40
CA LEU A 360 17.45 -4.76 -9.72
C LEU A 360 17.10 -4.89 -8.25
N LEU A 361 17.02 -6.11 -7.76
CA LEU A 361 16.69 -6.43 -6.38
C LEU A 361 17.94 -6.98 -5.67
N PRO A 362 18.40 -6.33 -4.59
CA PRO A 362 19.50 -6.87 -3.79
C PRO A 362 19.16 -8.26 -3.24
N VAL A 363 19.97 -9.28 -3.54
CA VAL A 363 19.79 -10.66 -3.03
C VAL A 363 20.71 -10.93 -1.84
N SER A 364 21.98 -10.55 -1.99
CA SER A 364 22.96 -10.60 -0.90
C SER A 364 22.71 -9.50 0.16
N HIS A 365 23.53 -9.40 1.20
CA HIS A 365 23.41 -8.35 2.23
C HIS A 365 23.89 -6.96 1.77
N HIS A 366 24.52 -6.87 0.60
CA HIS A 366 25.07 -5.62 0.08
C HIS A 366 23.97 -4.69 -0.44
N ARG A 367 24.12 -3.38 -0.27
CA ARG A 367 23.12 -2.39 -0.70
C ARG A 367 23.78 -1.17 -1.35
N PRO A 368 23.04 -0.41 -2.17
CA PRO A 368 23.40 0.98 -2.45
C PRO A 368 23.56 1.79 -1.14
N PRO A 369 24.35 2.88 -1.14
CA PRO A 369 24.52 3.77 0.02
C PRO A 369 23.30 4.70 0.22
N VAL A 370 22.10 4.22 -0.13
CA VAL A 370 20.81 4.90 0.01
C VAL A 370 19.77 3.88 0.47
N PRO A 371 18.81 4.27 1.33
CA PRO A 371 17.88 3.34 1.97
C PRO A 371 16.72 2.99 1.02
N VAL A 372 17.00 2.26 -0.05
CA VAL A 372 16.02 1.79 -1.03
C VAL A 372 15.92 0.26 -1.02
N ASP A 373 14.73 -0.25 -1.28
CA ASP A 373 14.43 -1.69 -1.34
C ASP A 373 14.81 -2.29 -2.70
N GLY A 374 14.85 -1.46 -3.76
CA GLY A 374 15.22 -1.88 -5.09
C GLY A 374 15.65 -0.72 -5.99
N ILE A 375 16.13 -1.07 -7.18
CA ILE A 375 16.54 -0.12 -8.23
C ILE A 375 15.69 -0.38 -9.46
N ILE A 376 15.24 0.68 -10.12
CA ILE A 376 14.45 0.62 -11.35
C ILE A 376 15.25 1.25 -12.48
N LEU A 377 15.46 0.50 -13.56
CA LEU A 377 16.04 0.99 -14.79
C LEU A 377 14.90 1.40 -15.74
N LEU A 378 14.37 2.61 -15.55
CA LEU A 378 13.17 3.07 -16.24
C LEU A 378 13.46 3.37 -17.72
N SER A 379 12.81 2.62 -18.61
CA SER A 379 12.76 2.91 -20.05
C SER A 379 11.69 3.97 -20.28
N GLN A 380 10.53 3.60 -20.82
CA GLN A 380 9.44 4.54 -21.15
C GLN A 380 8.28 4.50 -20.17
N THR A 381 8.03 3.35 -19.54
CA THR A 381 6.84 3.15 -18.70
C THR A 381 7.18 2.38 -17.43
N LEU A 382 6.57 2.81 -16.33
CA LEU A 382 6.54 2.14 -15.05
C LEU A 382 5.07 1.92 -14.69
N ILE A 383 4.74 0.69 -14.28
CA ILE A 383 3.35 0.26 -14.03
C ILE A 383 3.27 -0.20 -12.59
N LEU A 384 2.37 0.42 -11.84
CA LEU A 384 2.03 0.05 -10.46
C LEU A 384 0.60 -0.52 -10.50
N TRP A 385 0.44 -1.78 -10.11
CA TRP A 385 -0.86 -2.47 -10.12
C TRP A 385 -0.81 -3.77 -9.33
N ASP A 386 -1.94 -4.31 -8.86
CA ASP A 386 -1.99 -5.66 -8.28
C ASP A 386 -2.08 -6.73 -9.38
N ASN A 387 -1.02 -6.87 -10.17
CA ASN A 387 -0.98 -7.85 -11.26
C ASN A 387 0.45 -8.29 -11.57
N GLU A 388 0.63 -9.52 -12.06
CA GLU A 388 1.93 -10.07 -12.47
C GLU A 388 2.56 -9.29 -13.63
N ALA A 389 1.77 -8.61 -14.47
CA ALA A 389 2.28 -7.75 -15.54
C ALA A 389 2.65 -6.32 -15.06
N SER A 390 2.66 -6.07 -13.75
CA SER A 390 3.13 -4.80 -13.18
C SER A 390 4.64 -4.81 -12.96
N HIS A 391 5.26 -3.63 -12.99
CA HIS A 391 6.66 -3.51 -12.60
C HIS A 391 6.81 -3.49 -11.08
N ILE A 392 5.88 -2.79 -10.41
CA ILE A 392 5.77 -2.77 -8.96
C ILE A 392 4.37 -3.28 -8.62
N ARG A 393 4.34 -4.42 -7.95
CA ARG A 393 3.09 -5.00 -7.50
C ARG A 393 2.63 -4.34 -6.22
N ILE A 394 1.42 -3.78 -6.23
CA ILE A 394 0.81 -3.19 -5.04
C ILE A 394 -0.47 -3.96 -4.73
N PRO A 395 -0.43 -4.89 -3.76
CA PRO A 395 -1.61 -5.63 -3.32
C PRO A 395 -2.81 -4.73 -3.04
N GLY A 396 -3.97 -5.08 -3.60
CA GLY A 396 -5.22 -4.33 -3.40
C GLY A 396 -5.36 -3.05 -4.22
N LEU A 397 -4.37 -2.69 -5.05
CA LEU A 397 -4.52 -1.61 -6.03
C LEU A 397 -5.35 -2.09 -7.22
N ASP A 398 -6.65 -1.78 -7.20
CA ASP A 398 -7.65 -2.19 -8.17
C ASP A 398 -7.42 -1.58 -9.56
N LYS A 399 -6.92 -0.33 -9.60
CA LYS A 399 -6.70 0.43 -10.83
C LYS A 399 -5.22 0.64 -11.12
N LYS A 400 -4.84 0.39 -12.37
CA LYS A 400 -3.48 0.55 -12.86
C LYS A 400 -3.05 2.02 -12.82
N ILE A 401 -1.89 2.29 -12.22
CA ILE A 401 -1.18 3.56 -12.31
C ILE A 401 -0.02 3.38 -13.27
N VAL A 402 0.13 4.32 -14.20
CA VAL A 402 1.21 4.31 -15.19
C VAL A 402 1.97 5.62 -15.11
N ILE A 403 3.24 5.54 -14.75
CA ILE A 403 4.19 6.64 -14.90
C ILE A 403 4.92 6.40 -16.22
N TYR A 404 5.07 7.43 -17.04
CA TYR A 404 5.70 7.30 -18.35
C TYR A 404 6.46 8.54 -18.77
N ARG A 405 7.52 8.37 -19.55
CA ARG A 405 8.33 9.48 -20.05
C ARG A 405 7.72 10.10 -21.29
N THR A 406 7.93 11.40 -21.41
CA THR A 406 7.64 12.20 -22.60
C THR A 406 8.79 13.19 -22.82
N PRO A 407 8.87 13.88 -23.97
CA PRO A 407 9.83 14.97 -24.17
C PRO A 407 9.67 16.12 -23.16
N GLN A 408 8.49 16.24 -22.54
CA GLN A 408 8.18 17.21 -21.50
C GLN A 408 8.50 16.67 -20.09
N GLY A 409 9.06 15.47 -20.00
CA GLY A 409 9.43 14.78 -18.77
C GLY A 409 8.43 13.71 -18.32
N LEU A 410 8.35 13.43 -17.02
CA LEU A 410 7.49 12.36 -16.51
C LEU A 410 6.03 12.77 -16.47
N ASN A 411 5.18 11.90 -17.00
CA ASN A 411 3.74 11.99 -16.89
C ASN A 411 3.21 10.81 -16.09
N ILE A 412 2.00 10.99 -15.58
CA ILE A 412 1.24 9.98 -14.88
C ILE A 412 -0.15 9.88 -15.48
N LYS A 413 -0.67 8.65 -15.58
CA LYS A 413 -2.08 8.39 -15.83
C LYS A 413 -2.56 7.27 -14.92
N SER A 414 -3.82 7.36 -14.52
CA SER A 414 -4.51 6.34 -13.74
C SER A 414 -5.93 6.23 -14.26
N GLU A 415 -6.53 5.05 -14.14
CA GLU A 415 -7.95 4.84 -14.39
C GLU A 415 -8.81 5.31 -13.19
N GLY A 416 -8.17 5.73 -12.10
CA GLY A 416 -8.77 6.27 -10.89
C GLY A 416 -8.60 7.78 -10.75
N ILE A 417 -9.23 8.33 -9.71
CA ILE A 417 -8.95 9.71 -9.31
C ILE A 417 -7.51 9.75 -8.81
N THR A 418 -6.69 10.59 -9.45
CA THR A 418 -5.32 10.86 -9.03
C THR A 418 -5.22 12.31 -8.61
N VAL A 419 -4.62 12.56 -7.46
CA VAL A 419 -4.22 13.90 -7.04
C VAL A 419 -2.70 13.97 -7.17
N VAL A 420 -2.21 14.97 -7.90
CA VAL A 420 -0.78 15.21 -8.08
C VAL A 420 -0.47 16.62 -7.59
N ALA A 421 0.40 16.72 -6.58
CA ALA A 421 0.76 18.00 -5.96
C ALA A 421 -0.49 18.84 -5.61
N GLY A 422 -1.49 18.19 -4.98
CA GLY A 422 -2.76 18.82 -4.58
C GLY A 422 -3.78 19.03 -5.71
N LYS A 423 -3.44 18.78 -6.98
CA LYS A 423 -4.35 18.96 -8.12
C LYS A 423 -4.94 17.63 -8.58
N LYS A 424 -6.27 17.56 -8.61
CA LYS A 424 -6.99 16.40 -9.15
C LYS A 424 -6.79 16.31 -10.67
N LEU A 425 -6.29 15.17 -11.13
CA LEU A 425 -6.20 14.80 -12.53
C LEU A 425 -7.44 14.01 -12.95
N THR A 426 -8.00 14.37 -14.10
CA THR A 426 -9.11 13.67 -14.77
C THR A 426 -8.65 12.83 -15.97
N GLY A 427 -7.33 12.78 -16.21
CA GLY A 427 -6.69 12.07 -17.31
C GLY A 427 -5.16 12.07 -17.11
N PRO A 428 -4.37 11.85 -18.18
CA PRO A 428 -2.94 11.96 -18.09
C PRO A 428 -2.51 13.38 -17.69
N GLY A 429 -1.50 13.48 -16.83
CA GLY A 429 -0.99 14.76 -16.36
C GLY A 429 0.51 14.72 -16.14
N LEU A 430 1.10 15.91 -16.07
CA LEU A 430 2.51 16.07 -15.74
C LEU A 430 2.77 15.65 -14.30
N LEU A 431 3.87 14.93 -14.08
CA LEU A 431 4.34 14.51 -12.78
C LEU A 431 5.55 15.37 -12.39
N PRO A 432 5.35 16.46 -11.63
CA PRO A 432 6.44 17.37 -11.29
C PRO A 432 7.43 16.72 -10.31
N ASN A 433 8.63 17.28 -10.22
CA ASN A 433 9.60 16.91 -9.19
C ASN A 433 8.99 17.17 -7.79
N ASN A 434 9.33 16.34 -6.80
CA ASN A 434 8.77 16.44 -5.44
C ASN A 434 7.24 16.29 -5.39
N ALA A 435 6.63 15.71 -6.44
CA ALA A 435 5.21 15.44 -6.44
C ALA A 435 4.87 14.42 -5.36
N LEU A 436 3.92 14.79 -4.50
CA LEU A 436 3.10 13.83 -3.78
C LEU A 436 1.95 13.41 -4.70
N VAL A 437 1.79 12.11 -4.89
CA VAL A 437 0.72 11.50 -5.67
C VAL A 437 -0.14 10.66 -4.77
N ILE A 438 -1.45 10.86 -4.88
CA ILE A 438 -2.46 10.04 -4.22
C ILE A 438 -3.36 9.46 -5.32
N SER A 439 -3.39 8.15 -5.46
CA SER A 439 -4.25 7.46 -6.45
C SER A 439 -4.84 6.20 -5.84
N GLY A 440 -6.13 6.26 -5.50
CA GLY A 440 -6.81 5.17 -4.79
C GLY A 440 -6.19 4.99 -3.39
N PRO A 441 -5.90 3.76 -2.96
CA PRO A 441 -5.32 3.48 -1.64
C PRO A 441 -3.80 3.73 -1.57
N VAL A 442 -3.19 4.23 -2.64
CA VAL A 442 -1.73 4.36 -2.75
C VAL A 442 -1.33 5.81 -2.75
N THR A 443 -0.40 6.13 -1.85
CA THR A 443 0.33 7.39 -1.82
C THR A 443 1.78 7.13 -2.16
N PHE A 444 2.36 7.95 -3.03
CA PHE A 444 3.78 7.90 -3.32
C PHE A 444 4.34 9.29 -3.62
N SER A 445 5.64 9.47 -3.41
CA SER A 445 6.34 10.70 -3.72
C SER A 445 7.55 10.46 -4.62
N LEU A 446 7.90 11.48 -5.41
CA LEU A 446 9.09 11.48 -6.25
C LEU A 446 10.06 12.54 -5.75
N GLU A 447 11.28 12.16 -5.37
CA GLU A 447 12.30 13.11 -4.94
C GLU A 447 13.48 13.07 -5.91
N PRO A 448 14.01 14.20 -6.40
CA PRO A 448 15.23 14.20 -7.20
C PRO A 448 16.37 13.49 -6.45
N ALA A 449 17.05 12.58 -7.12
CA ALA A 449 18.25 11.97 -6.58
C ALA A 449 19.42 12.93 -6.81
N PRO A 450 20.39 13.01 -5.88
CA PRO A 450 21.58 13.82 -6.12
C PRO A 450 22.31 13.32 -7.36
N ALA A 451 22.92 14.23 -8.12
CA ALA A 451 23.74 13.90 -9.29
C ALA A 451 24.87 12.89 -9.00
N ARG A 452 25.25 12.74 -7.72
CA ARG A 452 26.17 11.72 -7.23
C ARG A 452 25.53 10.98 -6.06
N ILE A 453 25.22 9.70 -6.28
CA ILE A 453 24.69 8.82 -5.25
C ILE A 453 25.87 8.34 -4.38
N GLY A 454 25.75 8.40 -3.06
CA GLY A 454 26.77 7.87 -2.14
C GLY A 454 27.98 8.75 -1.81
N MET A 455 27.88 10.07 -2.01
CA MET A 455 28.77 11.06 -1.37
C MET A 455 28.12 11.70 -0.15
#